data_AF-A0A1U8AJZ2-F1
#
_entry.id   AF-A0A1U8AJZ2-F1
#
_cell.length_a   1.000
_cell.length_b   1.000
_cell.length_c   1.000
_cell.angle_alpha   90.00
_cell.angle_beta   90.00
_cell.angle_gamma   90.00
#
_symmetry.space_group_name_H-M   'P 1'
#
loop_
_entity.id
_entity.type
_entity.pdbx_description
1 polymer ?
#
loop_
_entity_poly.entity_id
_entity_poly.type
_entity_poly.pdbx_seq_one_letter_code
_entity_poly.pdbx_strand_id
1 'polypeptide(L)'
;MHKEELCKVELNQLIIDKSKKLQDDVQKLGLKIKHHEENLKFLKAVTNDLDESILDIQVSLGKYHSSSEAKIETENLNHFQTEEDTIEQILRQEKSAAGILCQLKMRHGTQASYLPLTKDVLGIVATLGKVDNDNLSRLLSEYLGLETMMAIVCMTYEGVKTLEMCDKEGRINKSAGLHGLGPSIGRPMDGRFLVICLEGLRPYAGDFVADDPQRKLALLKPRLPNGDVPPGFIGFAVNMITVDSMNLSCLTASGHGLRETLFYSLFSRLQVYRTRADMLLATPCISDGAISLDGGMIRSTGIFSLGERKDIKVRFPISCTTSNLPANYIDMEDRIKEMKWEKERILEDMQREQALLDHVKINYKEKKQEFLRFLKESSQYVAQNEAQMMQNRSFPR
;
A
#
# COMPACT_ATOMS: atom_id res chain seq x y z
N MET A 1 48.85 1.35 -59.64
CA MET A 1 48.86 0.03 -58.98
C MET A 1 48.90 0.13 -57.46
N HIS A 2 49.96 0.66 -56.81
CA HIS A 2 50.05 0.64 -55.33
C HIS A 2 48.92 1.34 -54.55
N LYS A 3 48.35 2.45 -55.04
CA LYS A 3 47.23 3.15 -54.36
C LYS A 3 45.91 2.37 -54.39
N GLU A 4 45.64 1.59 -55.44
CA GLU A 4 44.41 0.79 -55.56
C GLU A 4 44.45 -0.49 -54.73
N GLU A 5 45.64 -1.10 -54.56
CA GLU A 5 45.82 -2.23 -53.66
C GLU A 5 45.70 -1.81 -52.19
N LEU A 6 46.28 -0.66 -51.82
CA LEU A 6 46.21 -0.13 -50.45
C LEU A 6 44.76 0.17 -50.03
N CYS A 7 43.98 0.81 -50.91
CA CYS A 7 42.57 1.14 -50.65
C CYS A 7 41.67 -0.11 -50.51
N LYS A 8 42.04 -1.23 -51.13
CA LYS A 8 41.31 -2.52 -51.02
C LYS A 8 41.60 -3.26 -49.72
N VAL A 9 42.85 -3.22 -49.26
CA VAL A 9 43.24 -3.80 -47.97
C VAL A 9 42.51 -3.06 -46.84
N GLU A 10 42.43 -1.74 -46.91
CA GLU A 10 41.69 -0.91 -45.96
C GLU A 10 40.18 -1.21 -45.95
N LEU A 11 39.56 -1.44 -47.11
CA LEU A 11 38.13 -1.77 -47.21
C LEU A 11 37.80 -3.17 -46.67
N ASN A 12 38.64 -4.17 -46.96
CA ASN A 12 38.47 -5.52 -46.41
C ASN A 12 38.63 -5.54 -44.89
N GLN A 13 39.58 -4.76 -44.36
CA GLN A 13 39.76 -4.61 -42.91
C GLN A 13 38.52 -3.99 -42.26
N LEU A 14 37.94 -2.94 -42.87
CA LEU A 14 36.72 -2.30 -42.40
C LEU A 14 35.52 -3.28 -42.33
N ILE A 15 35.39 -4.16 -43.32
CA ILE A 15 34.33 -5.19 -43.35
C ILE A 15 34.52 -6.20 -42.21
N ILE A 16 35.75 -6.65 -41.98
CA ILE A 16 36.09 -7.57 -40.89
C ILE A 16 35.78 -6.93 -39.53
N ASP A 17 36.22 -5.68 -39.32
CA ASP A 17 36.02 -4.97 -38.07
C ASP A 17 34.53 -4.75 -37.78
N LYS A 18 33.75 -4.38 -38.80
CA LYS A 18 32.29 -4.22 -38.67
C LYS A 18 31.57 -5.55 -38.44
N SER A 19 31.99 -6.63 -39.11
CA SER A 19 31.46 -7.98 -38.88
C SER A 19 31.68 -8.41 -37.43
N LYS A 20 32.91 -8.26 -36.94
CA LYS A 20 33.29 -8.60 -35.57
C LYS A 20 32.48 -7.82 -34.56
N LYS A 21 32.32 -6.50 -34.75
CA LYS A 21 31.49 -5.67 -33.89
C LYS A 21 30.03 -6.14 -33.83
N LEU A 22 29.43 -6.47 -34.97
CA LEU A 22 28.05 -6.99 -35.02
C LEU A 22 27.93 -8.36 -34.34
N GLN A 23 28.92 -9.23 -34.53
CA GLN A 23 28.99 -10.53 -33.85
C GLN A 23 29.09 -10.36 -32.33
N ASP A 24 29.97 -9.47 -31.85
CA ASP A 24 30.15 -9.18 -30.43
C ASP A 24 28.85 -8.61 -29.81
N ASP A 25 28.16 -7.71 -30.53
CA ASP A 25 26.88 -7.15 -30.10
C ASP A 25 25.79 -8.24 -29.95
N VAL A 26 25.69 -9.15 -30.93
CA VAL A 26 24.75 -10.29 -30.87
C VAL A 26 25.09 -11.23 -29.71
N GLN A 27 26.37 -11.54 -29.49
CA GLN A 27 26.81 -12.38 -28.38
C GLN A 27 26.50 -11.72 -27.03
N LYS A 28 26.74 -10.42 -26.89
CA LYS A 28 26.41 -9.65 -25.69
C LYS A 28 24.91 -9.67 -25.38
N LEU A 29 24.07 -9.53 -26.40
CA LEU A 29 22.61 -9.66 -26.25
C LEU A 29 22.22 -11.10 -25.86
N GLY A 30 22.86 -12.12 -26.42
CA GLY A 30 22.65 -13.52 -26.03
C GLY A 30 22.98 -13.79 -24.55
N LEU A 31 24.08 -13.23 -24.04
CA LEU A 31 24.43 -13.30 -22.62
C LEU A 31 23.40 -12.59 -21.73
N LYS A 32 22.87 -11.44 -22.16
CA LYS A 32 21.79 -10.75 -21.45
C LYS A 32 20.50 -11.57 -21.40
N ILE A 33 20.11 -12.22 -22.50
CA ILE A 33 18.95 -13.12 -22.52
C ILE A 33 19.11 -14.22 -21.47
N LYS A 34 20.27 -14.90 -21.49
CA LYS A 34 20.58 -15.97 -20.52
C LYS A 34 20.48 -15.46 -19.08
N HIS A 35 21.05 -14.29 -18.79
CA HIS A 35 20.98 -13.68 -17.47
C HIS A 35 19.54 -13.45 -16.99
N HIS A 36 18.70 -12.83 -17.83
CA HIS A 36 17.29 -12.60 -17.50
C HIS A 36 16.49 -13.91 -17.33
N GLU A 37 16.80 -14.96 -18.12
CA GLU A 37 16.18 -16.28 -17.96
C GLU A 37 16.60 -16.97 -16.64
N GLU A 38 17.86 -16.81 -16.23
CA GLU A 38 18.36 -17.30 -14.94
C GLU A 38 17.71 -16.54 -13.76
N ASN A 39 17.57 -15.22 -13.85
CA ASN A 39 16.88 -14.41 -12.85
C ASN A 39 15.42 -14.83 -12.68
N LEU A 40 14.67 -15.04 -13.78
CA LEU A 40 13.29 -15.54 -13.72
C LEU A 40 13.21 -16.94 -13.10
N LYS A 41 14.18 -17.81 -13.37
CA LYS A 41 14.23 -19.15 -12.75
C LYS A 41 14.47 -19.03 -11.24
N PHE A 42 15.35 -18.14 -10.81
CA PHE A 42 15.60 -17.86 -9.40
C PHE A 42 14.36 -17.31 -8.70
N LEU A 43 13.70 -16.28 -9.25
CA LEU A 43 12.49 -15.70 -8.66
C LEU A 43 11.36 -16.72 -8.53
N LYS A 44 11.21 -17.62 -9.51
CA LYS A 44 10.25 -18.73 -9.43
C LYS A 44 10.56 -19.72 -8.32
N ALA A 45 11.85 -20.04 -8.11
CA ALA A 45 12.26 -20.91 -7.02
C ALA A 45 11.93 -20.29 -5.66
N VAL A 46 12.29 -19.02 -5.44
CA VAL A 46 11.94 -18.29 -4.20
C VAL A 46 10.43 -18.24 -3.98
N THR A 47 9.64 -18.01 -5.04
CA THR A 47 8.17 -18.02 -4.95
C THR A 47 7.64 -19.38 -4.46
N ASN A 48 8.19 -20.49 -4.97
CA ASN A 48 7.78 -21.83 -4.55
C ASN A 48 8.18 -22.11 -3.09
N ASP A 49 9.37 -21.68 -2.67
CA ASP A 49 9.84 -21.84 -1.28
C ASP A 49 8.94 -21.07 -0.29
N LEU A 50 8.49 -19.87 -0.68
CA LEU A 50 7.50 -19.11 0.09
C LEU A 50 6.15 -19.84 0.16
N ASP A 51 5.68 -20.43 -0.94
CA ASP A 51 4.44 -21.20 -0.96
C ASP A 51 4.50 -22.42 -0.05
N GLU A 52 5.61 -23.16 -0.07
CA GLU A 52 5.84 -24.28 0.86
C GLU A 52 5.86 -23.81 2.32
N SER A 53 6.53 -22.69 2.61
CA SER A 53 6.61 -22.12 3.96
C SER A 53 5.25 -21.64 4.48
N ILE A 54 4.47 -20.95 3.64
CA ILE A 54 3.11 -20.51 3.98
C ILE A 54 2.23 -21.73 4.29
N LEU A 55 2.31 -22.79 3.48
CA LEU A 55 1.56 -24.02 3.69
C LEU A 55 1.95 -24.70 5.02
N ASP A 56 3.23 -24.78 5.35
CA ASP A 56 3.69 -25.39 6.61
C ASP A 56 3.21 -24.63 7.86
N ILE A 57 3.29 -23.30 7.83
CA ILE A 57 2.77 -22.46 8.93
C ILE A 57 1.25 -22.60 9.01
N GLN A 58 0.54 -22.61 7.89
CA GLN A 58 -0.93 -22.82 7.87
C GLN A 58 -1.34 -24.19 8.42
N VAL A 59 -0.61 -25.26 8.10
CA VAL A 59 -0.83 -26.60 8.66
C VAL A 59 -0.60 -26.59 10.18
N SER A 60 0.42 -25.86 10.64
CA SER A 60 0.68 -25.67 12.07
C SER A 60 -0.43 -24.87 12.76
N LEU A 61 -0.97 -23.84 12.08
CA LEU A 61 -2.10 -23.02 12.54
C LEU A 61 -3.40 -23.85 12.65
N GLY A 62 -3.63 -24.75 11.69
CA GLY A 62 -4.79 -25.65 11.66
C GLY A 62 -4.96 -26.47 12.96
N LYS A 63 -3.86 -26.78 13.65
CA LYS A 63 -3.88 -27.47 14.96
C LYS A 63 -4.51 -26.63 16.08
N TYR A 64 -4.43 -25.31 15.98
CA TYR A 64 -5.09 -24.37 16.92
C TYR A 64 -6.58 -24.21 16.60
N HIS A 65 -6.96 -24.18 15.32
CA HIS A 65 -8.36 -24.10 14.92
C HIS A 65 -9.17 -25.33 15.34
N SER A 66 -8.58 -26.53 15.32
CA SER A 66 -9.25 -27.76 15.80
C SER A 66 -9.35 -27.88 17.33
N SER A 67 -8.65 -27.05 18.10
CA SER A 67 -8.63 -27.10 19.58
C SER A 67 -9.33 -25.91 20.26
N SER A 68 -9.61 -24.83 19.51
CA SER A 68 -10.18 -23.57 20.03
C SER A 68 -11.71 -23.45 19.91
N GLU A 69 -12.42 -24.45 19.38
CA GLU A 69 -13.90 -24.40 19.27
C GLU A 69 -14.63 -24.49 20.63
N ALA A 70 -13.91 -24.70 21.73
CA ALA A 70 -14.47 -24.75 23.07
C ALA A 70 -13.89 -23.63 23.95
N LYS A 71 -14.53 -22.45 23.91
CA LYS A 71 -14.83 -21.55 25.06
C LYS A 71 -15.03 -20.11 24.59
N ILE A 72 -16.28 -19.74 24.34
CA ILE A 72 -16.74 -18.36 24.48
C ILE A 72 -17.43 -18.28 25.83
N GLU A 73 -16.64 -18.11 26.90
CA GLU A 73 -17.19 -17.74 28.21
C GLU A 73 -17.46 -16.23 28.19
N THR A 74 -18.73 -15.88 28.39
CA THR A 74 -19.27 -14.53 28.32
C THR A 74 -19.39 -14.00 29.74
N GLU A 75 -18.35 -13.41 30.32
CA GLU A 75 -18.46 -12.76 31.64
C GLU A 75 -17.58 -11.51 31.78
N ASN A 76 -18.17 -10.33 31.59
CA ASN A 76 -18.61 -9.47 32.71
C ASN A 76 -19.18 -8.13 32.20
N LEU A 77 -20.35 -7.79 32.74
CA LEU A 77 -21.17 -6.64 32.43
C LEU A 77 -20.55 -5.33 32.93
N ASN A 78 -19.94 -4.58 32.02
CA ASN A 78 -19.89 -3.13 32.05
C ASN A 78 -20.14 -2.68 30.61
N HIS A 79 -21.13 -1.81 30.38
CA HIS A 79 -21.53 -1.34 29.05
C HIS A 79 -20.48 -0.36 28.50
N PHE A 80 -19.33 -0.91 28.10
CA PHE A 80 -18.30 -0.18 27.37
C PHE A 80 -18.68 -0.13 25.89
N GLN A 81 -18.40 0.98 25.22
CA GLN A 81 -18.70 1.15 23.80
C GLN A 81 -17.95 0.10 22.97
N THR A 82 -18.68 -0.87 22.41
CA THR A 82 -18.10 -1.93 21.59
C THR A 82 -17.99 -1.53 20.12
N GLU A 83 -17.41 -2.42 19.31
CA GLU A 83 -17.38 -2.27 17.86
C GLU A 83 -18.80 -2.34 17.27
N GLU A 84 -19.64 -3.24 17.80
CA GLU A 84 -21.06 -3.36 17.44
C GLU A 84 -21.85 -2.10 17.79
N ASP A 85 -21.63 -1.52 18.97
CA ASP A 85 -22.26 -0.25 19.36
C ASP A 85 -21.88 0.87 18.38
N THR A 86 -20.62 0.90 17.96
CA THR A 86 -20.11 1.87 16.99
C THR A 86 -20.73 1.65 15.61
N ILE A 87 -20.90 0.41 15.17
CA ILE A 87 -21.61 0.06 13.94
C ILE A 87 -23.07 0.49 14.03
N GLU A 88 -23.74 0.29 15.17
CA GLU A 88 -25.12 0.73 15.37
C GLU A 88 -25.23 2.27 15.30
N GLN A 89 -24.29 3.00 15.90
CA GLN A 89 -24.19 4.46 15.81
C GLN A 89 -24.07 4.95 14.36
N ILE A 90 -23.27 4.24 13.52
CA ILE A 90 -23.15 4.51 12.09
C ILE A 90 -24.47 4.21 11.36
N LEU A 91 -25.11 3.07 11.66
CA LEU A 91 -26.38 2.67 11.04
C LEU A 91 -27.53 3.63 11.36
N ARG A 92 -27.50 4.31 12.52
CA ARG A 92 -28.44 5.40 12.87
C ARG A 92 -28.27 6.64 11.98
N GLN A 93 -27.16 6.76 11.23
CA GLN A 93 -26.99 7.78 10.19
C GLN A 93 -27.58 7.27 8.86
N GLU A 94 -28.91 7.32 8.74
CA GLU A 94 -29.69 6.62 7.71
C GLU A 94 -29.29 6.91 6.26
N LYS A 95 -28.84 8.15 5.98
CA LYS A 95 -28.52 8.63 4.61
C LYS A 95 -27.03 8.61 4.26
N SER A 96 -26.24 7.84 4.99
CA SER A 96 -24.78 7.86 4.86
C SER A 96 -24.20 6.71 4.05
N ALA A 97 -23.10 7.00 3.33
CA ALA A 97 -22.29 6.00 2.62
C ALA A 97 -21.79 4.89 3.56
N ALA A 98 -21.31 5.29 4.76
CA ALA A 98 -20.86 4.37 5.78
C ALA A 98 -21.98 3.42 6.24
N GLY A 99 -23.21 3.93 6.42
CA GLY A 99 -24.38 3.12 6.78
C GLY A 99 -24.73 2.06 5.74
N ILE A 100 -24.60 2.37 4.45
CA ILE A 100 -24.79 1.41 3.35
C ILE A 100 -23.78 0.26 3.47
N LEU A 101 -22.50 0.58 3.65
CA LEU A 101 -21.43 -0.40 3.76
C LEU A 101 -21.55 -1.26 5.04
N CYS A 102 -21.85 -0.64 6.18
CA CYS A 102 -22.08 -1.36 7.43
C CYS A 102 -23.26 -2.33 7.30
N GLN A 103 -24.37 -1.91 6.67
CA GLN A 103 -25.52 -2.80 6.46
C GLN A 103 -25.18 -3.96 5.52
N LEU A 104 -24.41 -3.69 4.46
CA LEU A 104 -23.96 -4.72 3.53
C LEU A 104 -23.09 -5.76 4.24
N LYS A 105 -22.09 -5.31 5.03
CA LYS A 105 -21.23 -6.20 5.85
C LYS A 105 -22.06 -7.01 6.86
N MET A 106 -23.04 -6.40 7.53
CA MET A 106 -23.90 -7.12 8.49
C MET A 106 -24.77 -8.20 7.85
N ARG A 107 -25.29 -7.97 6.62
CA ARG A 107 -26.18 -8.93 5.94
C ARG A 107 -25.44 -10.08 5.27
N HIS A 108 -24.23 -9.83 4.76
CA HIS A 108 -23.50 -10.78 3.93
C HIS A 108 -22.19 -11.26 4.57
N GLY A 109 -21.83 -10.78 5.76
CA GLY A 109 -20.62 -11.16 6.49
C GLY A 109 -19.38 -11.05 5.60
N THR A 110 -18.53 -12.09 5.64
CA THR A 110 -17.32 -12.20 4.82
C THR A 110 -17.62 -12.29 3.32
N GLN A 111 -18.84 -12.59 2.88
CA GLN A 111 -19.17 -12.56 1.45
C GLN A 111 -19.21 -11.13 0.88
N ALA A 112 -19.46 -10.12 1.74
CA ALA A 112 -19.46 -8.73 1.32
C ALA A 112 -18.08 -8.27 0.81
N SER A 113 -16.97 -8.77 1.36
CA SER A 113 -15.61 -8.39 0.93
C SER A 113 -15.22 -8.95 -0.44
N TYR A 114 -15.96 -9.91 -0.99
CA TYR A 114 -15.69 -10.46 -2.33
C TYR A 114 -16.47 -9.73 -3.44
N LEU A 115 -17.39 -8.84 -3.09
CA LEU A 115 -18.07 -8.02 -4.09
C LEU A 115 -17.07 -7.03 -4.71
N PRO A 116 -17.05 -6.86 -6.05
CA PRO A 116 -16.12 -5.95 -6.70
C PRO A 116 -16.15 -4.52 -6.14
N LEU A 117 -17.33 -4.07 -5.68
CA LEU A 117 -17.54 -2.74 -5.10
C LEU A 117 -16.80 -2.52 -3.76
N THR A 118 -16.65 -3.58 -2.96
CA THR A 118 -16.15 -3.50 -1.58
C THR A 118 -14.85 -4.25 -1.36
N LYS A 119 -14.31 -4.90 -2.40
CA LYS A 119 -13.03 -5.60 -2.37
C LYS A 119 -11.88 -4.72 -1.85
N ASP A 120 -11.83 -3.47 -2.29
CA ASP A 120 -10.78 -2.52 -1.92
C ASP A 120 -11.14 -1.68 -0.68
N VAL A 121 -12.34 -1.85 -0.12
CA VAL A 121 -12.80 -1.11 1.06
C VAL A 121 -12.32 -1.83 2.31
N LEU A 122 -11.39 -1.20 3.03
CA LEU A 122 -10.90 -1.71 4.29
C LEU A 122 -11.97 -1.58 5.39
N GLY A 123 -12.52 -0.38 5.56
CA GLY A 123 -13.53 -0.10 6.59
C GLY A 123 -13.90 1.36 6.70
N ILE A 124 -14.58 1.69 7.80
CA ILE A 124 -14.94 3.06 8.17
C ILE A 124 -13.95 3.51 9.24
N VAL A 125 -13.49 4.77 9.22
CA VAL A 125 -12.50 5.28 10.19
C VAL A 125 -12.86 4.91 11.64
N ALA A 126 -14.13 5.10 12.03
CA ALA A 126 -14.64 4.77 13.37
C ALA A 126 -14.44 3.31 13.80
N THR A 127 -14.33 2.35 12.87
CA THR A 127 -14.22 0.92 13.16
C THR A 127 -12.79 0.39 12.98
N LEU A 128 -11.84 1.21 12.52
CA LEU A 128 -10.48 0.77 12.20
C LEU A 128 -9.49 0.94 13.36
N GLY A 129 -9.93 1.53 14.47
CA GLY A 129 -9.11 1.76 15.66
C GLY A 129 -9.93 1.65 16.93
N LYS A 130 -9.29 1.20 18.00
CA LYS A 130 -9.85 1.09 19.35
C LYS A 130 -9.09 2.04 20.29
N VAL A 131 -9.70 2.46 21.38
CA VAL A 131 -9.07 3.36 22.37
C VAL A 131 -9.24 2.86 23.79
N ASP A 132 -8.37 3.29 24.71
CA ASP A 132 -8.33 2.71 26.05
C ASP A 132 -9.55 3.02 26.93
N ASN A 133 -10.22 4.15 26.72
CA ASN A 133 -11.37 4.55 27.54
C ASN A 133 -12.34 5.50 26.81
N ASP A 134 -13.57 5.60 27.35
CA ASP A 134 -14.65 6.41 26.79
C ASP A 134 -14.30 7.90 26.66
N ASN A 135 -13.63 8.48 27.66
CA ASN A 135 -13.32 9.91 27.61
C ASN A 135 -12.37 10.23 26.45
N LEU A 136 -11.34 9.39 26.24
CA LEU A 136 -10.43 9.53 25.11
C LEU A 136 -11.16 9.28 23.78
N SER A 137 -12.02 8.26 23.72
CA SER A 137 -12.87 8.00 22.55
C SER A 137 -13.65 9.25 22.15
N ARG A 138 -14.38 9.82 23.10
CA ARG A 138 -15.15 11.04 22.88
C ARG A 138 -14.28 12.19 22.40
N LEU A 139 -13.15 12.46 23.06
CA LEU A 139 -12.29 13.59 22.69
C LEU A 139 -11.67 13.45 21.30
N LEU A 140 -11.20 12.25 20.94
CA LEU A 140 -10.61 12.00 19.63
C LEU A 140 -11.68 12.02 18.52
N SER A 141 -12.87 11.49 18.78
CA SER A 141 -13.98 11.59 17.84
C SER A 141 -14.51 13.02 17.70
N GLU A 142 -14.45 13.86 18.75
CA GLU A 142 -14.74 15.30 18.67
C GLU A 142 -13.71 16.01 17.81
N TYR A 143 -12.45 15.63 17.99
CA TYR A 143 -11.34 16.17 17.24
C TYR A 143 -11.42 15.78 15.76
N LEU A 144 -11.77 14.56 15.40
CA LEU A 144 -11.94 14.22 13.98
C LEU A 144 -13.22 14.81 13.39
N GLY A 145 -14.29 14.87 14.19
CA GLY A 145 -15.61 15.27 13.71
C GLY A 145 -16.33 14.15 12.96
N LEU A 146 -17.65 14.31 12.83
CA LEU A 146 -18.53 13.25 12.33
C LEU A 146 -18.21 12.82 10.88
N GLU A 147 -17.93 13.78 10.00
CA GLU A 147 -17.63 13.48 8.58
C GLU A 147 -16.39 12.59 8.44
N THR A 148 -15.31 12.90 9.17
CA THR A 148 -14.08 12.12 9.16
C THR A 148 -14.24 10.78 9.87
N MET A 149 -14.97 10.72 10.99
CA MET A 149 -15.29 9.46 11.67
C MET A 149 -16.09 8.50 10.76
N MET A 150 -16.90 9.03 9.85
CA MET A 150 -17.69 8.28 8.88
C MET A 150 -17.00 8.09 7.52
N ALA A 151 -15.75 8.52 7.37
CA ALA A 151 -15.04 8.38 6.12
C ALA A 151 -14.77 6.90 5.80
N ILE A 152 -14.92 6.54 4.52
CA ILE A 152 -14.62 5.22 3.99
C ILE A 152 -13.13 5.16 3.69
N VAL A 153 -12.46 4.09 4.10
CA VAL A 153 -11.04 3.88 3.81
C VAL A 153 -10.90 2.83 2.72
N CYS A 154 -10.32 3.23 1.59
CA CYS A 154 -9.99 2.35 0.47
C CYS A 154 -8.48 2.11 0.40
N MET A 155 -8.10 0.92 -0.03
CA MET A 155 -6.71 0.54 -0.23
C MET A 155 -6.07 1.31 -1.39
N THR A 156 -6.76 1.37 -2.54
CA THR A 156 -6.24 1.91 -3.80
C THR A 156 -7.12 3.03 -4.36
N TYR A 157 -6.59 3.79 -5.31
CA TYR A 157 -7.38 4.79 -6.04
C TYR A 157 -8.47 4.16 -6.93
N GLU A 158 -8.23 2.96 -7.47
CA GLU A 158 -9.26 2.23 -8.22
C GLU A 158 -10.44 1.87 -7.32
N GLY A 159 -10.18 1.48 -6.07
CA GLY A 159 -11.20 1.29 -5.05
C GLY A 159 -12.01 2.56 -4.72
N VAL A 160 -11.45 3.76 -4.90
CA VAL A 160 -12.23 5.01 -4.77
C VAL A 160 -13.17 5.19 -5.96
N LYS A 161 -12.69 4.91 -7.18
CA LYS A 161 -13.50 5.03 -8.41
C LYS A 161 -14.67 4.05 -8.45
N THR A 162 -14.54 2.87 -7.86
CA THR A 162 -15.65 1.90 -7.83
C THR A 162 -16.81 2.38 -6.96
N LEU A 163 -16.55 3.18 -5.92
CA LEU A 163 -17.59 3.73 -5.04
C LEU A 163 -18.43 4.80 -5.73
N GLU A 164 -17.83 5.62 -6.59
CA GLU A 164 -18.52 6.65 -7.37
C GLU A 164 -18.01 6.71 -8.81
N MET A 165 -18.88 6.38 -9.77
CA MET A 165 -18.60 6.47 -11.19
C MET A 165 -19.26 7.71 -11.79
N CYS A 166 -18.54 8.44 -12.63
CA CYS A 166 -19.08 9.55 -13.42
C CYS A 166 -19.13 9.21 -14.91
N ASP A 167 -20.09 9.80 -15.63
CA ASP A 167 -20.12 9.77 -17.09
C ASP A 167 -19.03 10.66 -17.70
N LYS A 168 -18.91 10.67 -19.03
CA LYS A 168 -17.89 11.47 -19.74
C LYS A 168 -18.08 12.98 -19.55
N GLU A 169 -19.30 13.39 -19.19
CA GLU A 169 -19.67 14.77 -18.89
C GLU A 169 -19.43 15.14 -17.42
N GLY A 170 -18.89 14.21 -16.61
CA GLY A 170 -18.58 14.42 -15.19
C GLY A 170 -19.79 14.34 -14.26
N ARG A 171 -20.93 13.79 -14.73
CA ARG A 171 -22.12 13.60 -13.91
C ARG A 171 -22.10 12.24 -13.22
N ILE A 172 -22.50 12.23 -11.96
CA ILE A 172 -22.58 11.01 -11.15
C ILE A 172 -23.57 10.02 -11.78
N ASN A 173 -23.11 8.80 -12.01
CA ASN A 173 -23.95 7.70 -12.45
C ASN A 173 -24.73 7.12 -11.26
N LYS A 174 -26.03 7.46 -11.18
CA LYS A 174 -26.93 7.06 -10.09
C LYS A 174 -27.26 5.56 -10.04
N SER A 175 -26.92 4.78 -11.07
CA SER A 175 -27.13 3.33 -11.08
C SER A 175 -25.87 2.52 -10.74
N ALA A 176 -24.73 3.17 -10.51
CA ALA A 176 -23.46 2.53 -10.23
C ALA A 176 -22.94 2.82 -8.81
N GLY A 177 -21.95 2.04 -8.37
CA GLY A 177 -21.27 2.24 -7.10
C GLY A 177 -22.22 2.24 -5.88
N LEU A 178 -21.93 3.08 -4.90
CA LEU A 178 -22.78 3.27 -3.74
C LEU A 178 -24.13 3.93 -4.07
N HIS A 179 -24.18 4.75 -5.13
CA HIS A 179 -25.40 5.42 -5.58
C HIS A 179 -26.45 4.45 -6.10
N GLY A 180 -26.03 3.38 -6.77
CA GLY A 180 -26.92 2.28 -7.19
C GLY A 180 -27.23 1.31 -6.05
N LEU A 181 -26.21 0.95 -5.25
CA LEU A 181 -26.36 -0.04 -4.17
C LEU A 181 -27.31 0.47 -3.07
N GLY A 182 -27.15 1.70 -2.61
CA GLY A 182 -27.92 2.26 -1.50
C GLY A 182 -29.44 2.10 -1.67
N PRO A 183 -30.03 2.64 -2.75
CA PRO A 183 -31.45 2.45 -3.05
C PRO A 183 -31.86 0.98 -3.18
N SER A 184 -31.03 0.10 -3.76
CA SER A 184 -31.36 -1.32 -3.91
C SER A 184 -31.49 -2.07 -2.57
N ILE A 185 -30.82 -1.59 -1.51
CA ILE A 185 -30.93 -2.15 -0.16
C ILE A 185 -31.85 -1.33 0.76
N GLY A 186 -32.55 -0.33 0.21
CA GLY A 186 -33.48 0.54 0.95
C GLY A 186 -32.81 1.65 1.76
N ARG A 187 -31.53 1.97 1.49
CA ARG A 187 -30.78 3.07 2.13
C ARG A 187 -30.25 4.05 1.09
N PRO A 188 -31.07 5.01 0.62
CA PRO A 188 -30.57 6.04 -0.27
C PRO A 188 -29.53 6.90 0.45
N MET A 189 -28.47 7.27 -0.26
CA MET A 189 -27.46 8.20 0.22
C MET A 189 -27.86 9.65 -0.11
N ASP A 190 -27.47 10.59 0.74
CA ASP A 190 -27.67 12.02 0.52
C ASP A 190 -26.39 12.79 0.84
N GLY A 191 -26.14 13.86 0.11
CA GLY A 191 -24.94 14.69 0.28
C GLY A 191 -23.63 14.04 -0.15
N ARG A 192 -22.53 14.66 0.26
CA ARG A 192 -21.16 14.20 0.01
C ARG A 192 -20.71 13.24 1.12
N PHE A 193 -19.79 12.36 0.80
CA PHE A 193 -19.13 11.49 1.76
C PHE A 193 -17.61 11.54 1.52
N LEU A 194 -16.83 11.26 2.57
CA LEU A 194 -15.38 11.25 2.49
C LEU A 194 -14.88 9.84 2.19
N VAL A 195 -13.91 9.76 1.28
CA VAL A 195 -13.14 8.54 1.02
C VAL A 195 -11.66 8.85 1.19
N ILE A 196 -10.98 8.07 2.01
CA ILE A 196 -9.55 8.16 2.24
C ILE A 196 -8.89 7.00 1.48
N CYS A 197 -8.01 7.32 0.54
CA CYS A 197 -7.21 6.34 -0.20
C CYS A 197 -5.86 6.13 0.50
N LEU A 198 -5.58 4.94 1.02
CA LEU A 198 -4.33 4.65 1.74
C LEU A 198 -3.10 4.81 0.85
N GLU A 199 -3.15 4.35 -0.40
CA GLU A 199 -2.08 4.54 -1.39
C GLU A 199 -1.80 6.03 -1.67
N GLY A 200 -2.82 6.88 -1.57
CA GLY A 200 -2.70 8.32 -1.74
C GLY A 200 -2.15 9.07 -0.52
N LEU A 201 -2.04 8.42 0.64
CA LEU A 201 -1.51 9.04 1.85
C LEU A 201 0.02 9.01 1.87
N ARG A 202 0.62 10.07 2.41
CA ARG A 202 2.04 10.08 2.73
C ARG A 202 2.27 9.39 4.07
N PRO A 203 2.98 8.25 4.12
CA PRO A 203 3.27 7.58 5.37
C PRO A 203 4.22 8.40 6.24
N TYR A 204 4.16 8.19 7.55
CA TYR A 204 5.18 8.65 8.48
C TYR A 204 6.53 7.98 8.15
N ALA A 205 7.56 8.80 7.97
CA ALA A 205 8.88 8.37 7.51
C ALA A 205 9.94 8.28 8.63
N GLY A 206 9.53 8.41 9.90
CA GLY A 206 10.45 8.27 11.03
C GLY A 206 10.41 6.88 11.64
N ASP A 207 11.16 6.70 12.73
CA ASP A 207 11.31 5.40 13.37
C ASP A 207 10.10 4.99 14.20
N PHE A 208 10.02 3.69 14.49
CA PHE A 208 9.07 3.09 15.41
C PHE A 208 9.74 2.85 16.77
N VAL A 209 8.92 2.74 17.81
CA VAL A 209 9.39 2.30 19.14
C VAL A 209 9.85 0.85 19.02
N ALA A 210 11.09 0.59 19.41
CA ALA A 210 11.67 -0.75 19.36
C ALA A 210 10.86 -1.73 20.24
N ASP A 211 10.66 -2.94 19.72
CA ASP A 211 9.98 -4.05 20.39
C ASP A 211 8.57 -3.74 20.93
N ASP A 212 7.88 -2.72 20.38
CA ASP A 212 6.49 -2.40 20.74
C ASP A 212 5.52 -3.20 19.84
N PRO A 213 4.68 -4.09 20.40
CA PRO A 213 3.78 -4.95 19.62
C PRO A 213 2.66 -4.18 18.91
N GLN A 214 2.43 -2.92 19.28
CA GLN A 214 1.48 -2.03 18.61
C GLN A 214 2.15 -1.13 17.56
N ARG A 215 3.44 -1.35 17.28
CA ARG A 215 4.27 -0.58 16.33
C ARG A 215 4.09 0.93 16.52
N LYS A 216 4.17 1.43 17.76
CA LYS A 216 4.02 2.87 18.03
C LYS A 216 5.09 3.70 17.33
N LEU A 217 4.73 4.93 16.93
CA LEU A 217 5.64 5.85 16.26
C LEU A 217 6.62 6.48 17.28
N ALA A 218 7.92 6.53 16.97
CA ALA A 218 8.94 7.16 17.81
C ALA A 218 8.97 8.69 17.64
N LEU A 219 7.86 9.34 17.98
CA LEU A 219 7.71 10.79 17.89
C LEU A 219 8.51 11.51 18.98
N LEU A 220 9.26 12.55 18.58
CA LEU A 220 10.01 13.39 19.51
C LEU A 220 9.06 14.13 20.47
N LYS A 221 9.23 13.90 21.78
CA LYS A 221 8.45 14.56 22.82
C LYS A 221 8.70 16.07 22.81
N PRO A 222 7.67 16.91 23.05
CA PRO A 222 7.83 18.35 23.12
C PRO A 222 8.76 18.76 24.27
N ARG A 223 9.46 19.88 24.08
CA ARG A 223 10.42 20.42 25.06
C ARG A 223 10.19 21.92 25.23
N LEU A 224 10.09 22.35 26.49
CA LEU A 224 10.09 23.74 26.89
C LEU A 224 11.49 24.36 26.70
N PRO A 225 11.65 25.70 26.71
CA PRO A 225 12.96 26.35 26.58
C PRO A 225 14.02 25.91 27.58
N ASN A 226 13.59 25.41 28.75
CA ASN A 226 14.48 24.86 29.78
C ASN A 226 14.90 23.40 29.53
N GLY A 227 14.41 22.75 28.47
CA GLY A 227 14.69 21.35 28.13
C GLY A 227 13.74 20.33 28.78
N ASP A 228 12.82 20.77 29.64
CA ASP A 228 11.86 19.87 30.27
C ASP A 228 10.69 19.52 29.33
N VAL A 229 10.10 18.34 29.55
CA VAL A 229 8.82 18.02 28.91
C VAL A 229 7.73 18.90 29.53
N PRO A 230 6.86 19.53 28.74
CA PRO A 230 5.75 20.31 29.26
C PRO A 230 4.95 19.53 30.32
N PRO A 231 4.64 20.14 31.49
CA PRO A 231 3.80 19.52 32.49
C PRO A 231 2.48 19.02 31.90
N GLY A 232 2.00 17.89 32.40
CA GLY A 232 0.73 17.31 31.98
C GLY A 232 0.72 16.68 30.59
N PHE A 233 1.82 16.69 29.81
CA PHE A 233 1.92 15.94 28.55
C PHE A 233 1.80 14.44 28.81
N ILE A 234 0.84 13.79 28.15
CA ILE A 234 0.56 12.36 28.29
C ILE A 234 1.21 11.58 27.14
N GLY A 235 1.09 12.08 25.91
CA GLY A 235 1.58 11.42 24.72
C GLY A 235 0.97 11.97 23.45
N PHE A 236 1.21 11.27 22.33
CA PHE A 236 0.63 11.60 21.03
C PHE A 236 -0.60 10.74 20.76
N ALA A 237 -1.68 11.35 20.28
CA ALA A 237 -2.96 10.69 20.04
C ALA A 237 -2.85 9.49 19.07
N VAL A 238 -2.01 9.60 18.03
CA VAL A 238 -1.73 8.51 17.08
C VAL A 238 -1.23 7.23 17.75
N ASN A 239 -0.52 7.33 18.88
CA ASN A 239 -0.01 6.19 19.65
C ASN A 239 -1.00 5.70 20.73
N MET A 240 -2.14 6.36 20.88
CA MET A 240 -3.23 5.98 21.80
C MET A 240 -4.38 5.24 21.08
N ILE A 241 -4.27 5.08 19.76
CA ILE A 241 -5.16 4.19 18.99
C ILE A 241 -4.56 2.79 19.02
N THR A 242 -5.33 1.83 19.52
CA THR A 242 -5.05 0.40 19.38
C THR A 242 -5.50 -0.05 18.00
N VAL A 243 -4.59 -0.64 17.24
CA VAL A 243 -4.83 -1.12 15.87
C VAL A 243 -4.80 -2.65 15.89
N ASP A 244 -5.71 -3.25 15.14
CA ASP A 244 -5.75 -4.70 14.92
C ASP A 244 -4.42 -5.18 14.33
N SER A 245 -3.89 -6.32 14.81
CA SER A 245 -2.61 -6.88 14.36
C SER A 245 -2.59 -7.08 12.84
N MET A 246 -3.73 -7.49 12.27
CA MET A 246 -3.91 -7.67 10.83
C MET A 246 -3.85 -6.35 10.05
N ASN A 247 -3.74 -5.20 10.71
CA ASN A 247 -3.62 -3.89 10.09
C ASN A 247 -2.34 -3.14 10.52
N LEU A 248 -1.46 -3.78 11.30
CA LEU A 248 -0.25 -3.15 11.81
C LEU A 248 0.87 -3.01 10.78
N SER A 249 1.07 -3.97 9.88
CA SER A 249 2.15 -4.00 8.86
C SER A 249 1.63 -4.57 7.53
N CYS A 250 2.41 -4.47 6.44
CA CYS A 250 2.14 -5.15 5.17
C CYS A 250 0.71 -5.00 4.65
N LEU A 251 0.09 -3.84 4.89
CA LEU A 251 -1.27 -3.54 4.44
C LEU A 251 -1.21 -2.89 3.06
N THR A 252 -0.34 -1.90 2.86
CA THR A 252 -0.13 -1.28 1.55
C THR A 252 0.90 -2.06 0.71
N ALA A 253 0.92 -1.83 -0.61
CA ALA A 253 1.95 -2.37 -1.51
C ALA A 253 3.39 -1.97 -1.11
N SER A 254 3.54 -0.86 -0.39
CA SER A 254 4.80 -0.38 0.17
C SER A 254 5.13 -0.93 1.57
N GLY A 255 4.32 -1.85 2.10
CA GLY A 255 4.58 -2.54 3.36
C GLY A 255 4.09 -1.82 4.61
N HIS A 256 3.41 -0.67 4.46
CA HIS A 256 2.94 0.14 5.59
C HIS A 256 1.63 -0.40 6.17
N GLY A 257 1.40 -0.18 7.47
CA GLY A 257 0.15 -0.40 8.18
C GLY A 257 -0.65 0.88 8.42
N LEU A 258 -1.75 0.76 9.18
CA LEU A 258 -2.69 1.87 9.42
C LEU A 258 -2.14 2.97 10.32
N ARG A 259 -1.20 2.67 11.23
CA ARG A 259 -0.72 3.67 12.20
C ARG A 259 0.08 4.75 11.50
N GLU A 260 1.06 4.35 10.70
CA GLU A 260 1.94 5.24 9.96
C GLU A 260 1.29 5.86 8.71
N THR A 261 0.16 5.32 8.24
CA THR A 261 -0.61 5.88 7.11
C THR A 261 -1.85 6.64 7.60
N LEU A 262 -2.96 5.94 7.82
CA LEU A 262 -4.27 6.50 8.14
C LEU A 262 -4.22 7.34 9.42
N PHE A 263 -3.84 6.74 10.55
CA PHE A 263 -3.94 7.42 11.85
C PHE A 263 -2.92 8.55 11.98
N TYR A 264 -1.74 8.43 11.36
CA TYR A 264 -0.81 9.55 11.27
C TYR A 264 -1.35 10.67 10.37
N SER A 265 -2.04 10.37 9.27
CA SER A 265 -2.67 11.43 8.47
C SER A 265 -3.82 12.12 9.20
N LEU A 266 -4.54 11.41 10.08
CA LEU A 266 -5.68 11.94 10.84
C LEU A 266 -5.26 12.74 12.07
N PHE A 267 -4.26 12.26 12.81
CA PHE A 267 -3.83 12.85 14.07
C PHE A 267 -2.48 13.55 13.99
N SER A 268 -1.64 13.26 13.00
CA SER A 268 -0.27 13.77 12.88
C SER A 268 0.46 13.73 14.23
N ARG A 269 0.97 14.85 14.73
CA ARG A 269 1.61 15.00 16.03
C ARG A 269 0.65 15.59 17.10
N LEU A 270 -0.65 15.33 17.00
CA LEU A 270 -1.65 15.75 17.98
C LEU A 270 -1.24 15.31 19.39
N GLN A 271 -1.05 16.29 20.27
CA GLN A 271 -0.59 16.08 21.64
C GLN A 271 -1.78 15.95 22.60
N VAL A 272 -1.66 15.08 23.59
CA VAL A 272 -2.70 14.87 24.62
C VAL A 272 -2.16 15.31 25.97
N TYR A 273 -2.94 16.14 26.66
CA TYR A 273 -2.61 16.73 27.96
C TYR A 273 -3.60 16.33 29.05
N ARG A 274 -3.15 16.34 30.31
CA ARG A 274 -4.01 16.04 31.46
C ARG A 274 -5.09 17.09 31.67
N THR A 275 -4.71 18.36 31.69
CA THR A 275 -5.65 19.48 31.91
C THR A 275 -5.50 20.55 30.84
N ARG A 276 -6.52 21.39 30.71
CA ARG A 276 -6.52 22.54 29.80
C ARG A 276 -5.46 23.56 30.21
N ALA A 277 -5.23 23.72 31.51
CA ALA A 277 -4.19 24.61 32.02
C ALA A 277 -2.80 24.14 31.58
N ASP A 278 -2.49 22.86 31.75
CA ASP A 278 -1.24 22.24 31.29
C ASP A 278 -1.04 22.42 29.77
N MET A 279 -2.09 22.16 29.00
CA MET A 279 -2.08 22.33 27.54
C MET A 279 -1.78 23.76 27.12
N LEU A 280 -2.36 24.76 27.81
CA LEU A 280 -2.13 26.17 27.50
C LEU A 280 -0.70 26.62 27.83
N LEU A 281 -0.11 26.12 28.93
CA LEU A 281 1.30 26.36 29.25
C LEU A 281 2.24 25.78 28.19
N ALA A 282 1.83 24.69 27.54
CA ALA A 282 2.59 24.02 26.50
C ALA A 282 2.38 24.59 25.08
N THR A 283 1.55 25.65 24.91
CA THR A 283 1.24 26.26 23.60
C THR A 283 2.46 26.52 22.71
N PRO A 284 3.61 27.02 23.22
CA PRO A 284 4.80 27.23 22.39
C PRO A 284 5.38 25.96 21.75
N CYS A 285 5.06 24.79 22.30
CA CYS A 285 5.55 23.49 21.86
C CYS A 285 4.53 22.72 20.99
N ILE A 286 3.36 23.30 20.71
CA ILE A 286 2.27 22.66 19.97
C ILE A 286 2.26 23.17 18.52
N SER A 287 2.53 22.28 17.56
CA SER A 287 2.48 22.58 16.12
C SER A 287 1.14 22.17 15.49
N ASP A 288 0.82 20.88 15.56
CA ASP A 288 -0.24 20.29 14.73
C ASP A 288 -1.61 20.35 15.41
N GLY A 289 -1.62 20.41 16.74
CA GLY A 289 -2.83 20.44 17.56
C GLY A 289 -2.59 19.85 18.94
N ALA A 290 -3.53 20.12 19.85
CA ALA A 290 -3.54 19.50 21.18
C ALA A 290 -4.96 19.32 21.71
N ILE A 291 -5.16 18.30 22.53
CA ILE A 291 -6.37 18.11 23.33
C ILE A 291 -6.00 17.92 24.80
N SER A 292 -6.93 18.25 25.71
CA SER A 292 -6.80 17.92 27.13
C SER A 292 -7.94 17.02 27.60
N LEU A 293 -7.68 16.18 28.61
CA LEU A 293 -8.67 15.21 29.12
C LEU A 293 -9.90 15.88 29.76
N ASP A 294 -9.76 17.12 30.22
CA ASP A 294 -10.83 18.01 30.70
C ASP A 294 -11.48 18.83 29.57
N GLY A 295 -11.25 18.48 28.30
CA GLY A 295 -12.00 18.95 27.13
C GLY A 295 -11.52 20.24 26.48
N GLY A 296 -10.30 20.68 26.76
CA GLY A 296 -9.65 21.70 25.96
C GLY A 296 -9.23 21.16 24.59
N MET A 297 -9.27 22.02 23.56
CA MET A 297 -8.87 21.64 22.21
C MET A 297 -8.25 22.82 21.45
N ILE A 298 -7.09 22.56 20.84
CA ILE A 298 -6.33 23.42 19.94
C ILE A 298 -6.23 22.66 18.61
N ARG A 299 -6.79 23.21 17.54
CA ARG A 299 -6.86 22.57 16.22
C ARG A 299 -5.55 22.68 15.46
N SER A 300 -4.84 23.78 15.66
CA SER A 300 -3.51 24.08 15.13
C SER A 300 -3.01 25.34 15.82
N THR A 301 -1.75 25.73 15.58
CA THR A 301 -1.19 26.97 16.12
C THR A 301 -2.11 28.16 15.87
N GLY A 302 -2.59 28.79 16.96
CA GLY A 302 -3.48 29.96 16.91
C GLY A 302 -4.97 29.66 16.76
N ILE A 303 -5.39 28.39 16.60
CA ILE A 303 -6.80 28.02 16.42
C ILE A 303 -7.32 27.25 17.65
N PHE A 304 -8.13 27.91 18.46
CA PHE A 304 -8.71 27.36 19.69
C PHE A 304 -10.18 27.00 19.51
N SER A 305 -10.61 25.87 20.07
CA SER A 305 -12.02 25.52 20.18
C SER A 305 -12.55 25.90 21.56
N LEU A 306 -13.55 26.78 21.59
CA LEU A 306 -14.22 27.30 22.80
C LEU A 306 -15.71 27.01 22.72
N GLY A 307 -16.37 26.91 23.87
CA GLY A 307 -17.81 26.65 23.98
C GLY A 307 -18.12 25.28 24.62
N GLU A 308 -19.41 24.96 24.67
CA GLU A 308 -19.89 23.68 25.19
C GLU A 308 -19.48 22.52 24.25
N ARG A 309 -19.19 21.36 24.84
CA ARG A 309 -18.78 20.18 24.10
C ARG A 309 -19.95 19.66 23.26
N LYS A 310 -19.65 19.26 22.03
CA LYS A 310 -20.66 18.61 21.18
C LYS A 310 -20.71 17.12 21.51
N ASP A 311 -21.90 16.60 21.74
CA ASP A 311 -22.06 15.15 21.81
C ASP A 311 -21.88 14.54 20.42
N ILE A 312 -20.86 13.70 20.26
CA ILE A 312 -20.56 13.05 18.97
C ILE A 312 -21.32 11.75 18.88
N LYS A 313 -22.06 11.61 17.77
CA LYS A 313 -22.94 10.46 17.51
C LYS A 313 -22.20 9.15 17.25
N VAL A 314 -21.01 9.23 16.67
CA VAL A 314 -20.17 8.08 16.30
C VAL A 314 -18.82 8.24 16.98
N ARG A 315 -18.43 7.28 17.81
CA ARG A 315 -17.14 7.32 18.51
C ARG A 315 -16.32 6.05 18.28
N PHE A 316 -15.04 6.07 18.64
CA PHE A 316 -14.21 4.86 18.58
C PHE A 316 -14.68 3.81 19.61
N PRO A 317 -14.63 2.51 19.25
CA PRO A 317 -14.81 1.44 20.22
C PRO A 317 -13.70 1.46 21.28
N ILE A 318 -14.05 1.02 22.49
CA ILE A 318 -13.11 0.85 23.59
C ILE A 318 -12.39 -0.48 23.41
N SER A 319 -11.06 -0.47 23.52
CA SER A 319 -10.26 -1.69 23.51
C SER A 319 -10.61 -2.54 24.73
N CYS A 320 -11.16 -3.73 24.51
CA CYS A 320 -11.30 -4.74 25.54
C CYS A 320 -10.03 -5.61 25.52
N THR A 321 -9.40 -5.80 26.68
CA THR A 321 -8.12 -6.53 26.83
C THR A 321 -8.22 -8.04 26.56
N THR A 322 -9.35 -8.53 26.04
CA THR A 322 -9.67 -9.94 25.93
C THR A 322 -9.57 -10.45 24.49
N SER A 323 -8.39 -10.41 23.87
CA SER A 323 -8.09 -11.37 22.81
C SER A 323 -7.47 -12.60 23.46
N ASN A 324 -8.27 -13.63 23.70
CA ASN A 324 -7.85 -14.88 24.36
C ASN A 324 -6.95 -15.76 23.47
N LEU A 325 -6.39 -15.22 22.38
CA LEU A 325 -5.54 -15.99 21.48
C LEU A 325 -4.08 -15.97 21.98
N PRO A 326 -3.40 -17.13 22.00
CA PRO A 326 -2.00 -17.20 22.39
C PRO A 326 -1.11 -16.30 21.52
N ALA A 327 -0.11 -15.65 22.11
CA ALA A 327 0.83 -14.78 21.38
C ALA A 327 1.48 -15.49 20.17
N ASN A 328 1.77 -16.79 20.30
CA ASN A 328 2.31 -17.62 19.21
C ASN A 328 1.38 -17.67 17.99
N TYR A 329 0.06 -17.72 18.21
CA TYR A 329 -0.91 -17.74 17.12
C TYR A 329 -0.87 -16.44 16.31
N ILE A 330 -0.84 -15.30 17.00
CA ILE A 330 -0.78 -13.97 16.38
C ILE A 330 0.51 -13.83 15.57
N ASP A 331 1.64 -14.27 16.13
CA ASP A 331 2.96 -14.23 15.49
C ASP A 331 2.99 -15.09 14.21
N MET A 332 2.33 -16.26 14.22
CA MET A 332 2.19 -17.11 13.03
C MET A 332 1.31 -16.47 11.94
N GLU A 333 0.21 -15.81 12.31
CA GLU A 333 -0.63 -15.08 11.34
C GLU A 333 0.10 -13.89 10.72
N ASP A 334 0.82 -13.11 11.53
CA ASP A 334 1.62 -11.97 11.08
C ASP A 334 2.70 -12.44 10.10
N ARG A 335 3.36 -13.57 10.38
CA ARG A 335 4.37 -14.15 9.49
C ARG A 335 3.79 -14.67 8.18
N ILE A 336 2.62 -15.33 8.20
CA ILE A 336 1.91 -15.72 6.97
C ILE A 336 1.60 -14.49 6.12
N LYS A 337 1.16 -13.40 6.76
CA LYS A 337 0.81 -12.17 6.06
C LYS A 337 2.03 -11.51 5.43
N GLU A 338 3.15 -11.43 6.15
CA GLU A 338 4.41 -10.90 5.61
C GLU A 338 4.89 -11.73 4.40
N MET A 339 4.88 -13.06 4.50
CA MET A 339 5.26 -13.95 3.40
C MET A 339 4.34 -13.80 2.18
N LYS A 340 3.03 -13.63 2.38
CA LYS A 340 2.08 -13.36 1.29
C LYS A 340 2.38 -12.03 0.61
N TRP A 341 2.67 -11.00 1.40
CA TRP A 341 3.05 -9.69 0.87
C TRP A 341 4.36 -9.77 0.07
N GLU A 342 5.38 -10.48 0.58
CA GLU A 342 6.65 -10.70 -0.12
C GLU A 342 6.44 -11.44 -1.44
N LYS A 343 5.60 -12.48 -1.44
CA LYS A 343 5.22 -13.21 -2.65
C LYS A 343 4.62 -12.29 -3.72
N GLU A 344 3.75 -11.35 -3.34
CA GLU A 344 3.20 -10.38 -4.28
C GLU A 344 4.28 -9.45 -4.85
N ARG A 345 5.27 -9.02 -4.05
CA ARG A 345 6.40 -8.21 -4.53
C ARG A 345 7.25 -8.98 -5.55
N ILE A 346 7.55 -10.24 -5.26
CA ILE A 346 8.31 -11.11 -6.16
C ILE A 346 7.57 -11.33 -7.48
N LEU A 347 6.24 -11.47 -7.44
CA LEU A 347 5.44 -11.62 -8.66
C LEU A 347 5.54 -10.36 -9.56
N GLU A 348 5.55 -9.17 -8.97
CA GLU A 348 5.79 -7.94 -9.73
C GLU A 348 7.22 -7.87 -10.29
N ASP A 349 8.23 -8.30 -9.53
CA ASP A 349 9.60 -8.41 -10.03
C ASP A 349 9.72 -9.39 -11.19
N MET A 350 9.01 -10.52 -11.13
CA MET A 350 8.94 -11.47 -12.23
C MET A 350 8.32 -10.84 -13.49
N GLN A 351 7.26 -10.03 -13.34
CA GLN A 351 6.66 -9.33 -14.47
C GLN A 351 7.61 -8.30 -15.08
N ARG A 352 8.33 -7.54 -14.24
CA ARG A 352 9.35 -6.57 -14.69
C ARG A 352 10.49 -7.29 -15.43
N GLU A 353 11.00 -8.37 -14.87
CA GLU A 353 12.09 -9.15 -15.45
C GLU A 353 11.66 -9.80 -16.78
N GLN A 354 10.41 -10.28 -16.87
CA GLN A 354 9.85 -10.80 -18.11
C GLN A 354 9.76 -9.71 -19.20
N ALA A 355 9.34 -8.50 -18.86
CA ALA A 355 9.29 -7.39 -19.81
C ALA A 355 10.69 -7.01 -20.34
N LEU A 356 11.72 -7.03 -19.46
CA LEU A 356 13.11 -6.82 -19.86
C LEU A 356 13.60 -7.94 -20.79
N LEU A 357 13.32 -9.20 -20.46
CA LEU A 357 13.66 -10.35 -21.29
C LEU A 357 13.04 -10.23 -22.69
N ASP A 358 11.75 -9.88 -22.77
CA ASP A 358 11.04 -9.71 -24.03
C ASP A 358 11.66 -8.60 -24.88
N HIS A 359 12.00 -7.46 -24.26
CA HIS A 359 12.69 -6.36 -24.94
C HIS A 359 14.07 -6.78 -25.47
N VAL A 360 14.88 -7.48 -24.67
CA VAL A 360 16.21 -7.96 -25.11
C VAL A 360 16.07 -9.01 -26.21
N LYS A 361 15.05 -9.88 -26.18
CA LYS A 361 14.75 -10.85 -27.23
C LYS A 361 14.42 -10.18 -28.56
N ILE A 362 13.64 -9.09 -28.54
CA ILE A 362 13.36 -8.27 -29.72
C ILE A 362 14.66 -7.68 -30.28
N ASN A 363 15.46 -7.00 -29.45
CA ASN A 363 16.72 -6.40 -29.87
C ASN A 363 17.70 -7.43 -30.43
N TYR A 364 17.79 -8.62 -29.80
CA TYR A 364 18.60 -9.72 -30.29
C TYR A 364 18.16 -10.18 -31.69
N LYS A 365 16.85 -10.31 -31.91
CA LYS A 365 16.31 -10.70 -33.21
C LYS A 365 16.64 -9.67 -34.30
N GLU A 366 16.46 -8.39 -34.00
CA GLU A 366 16.79 -7.29 -34.92
C GLU A 366 18.30 -7.26 -35.23
N LYS A 367 19.16 -7.31 -34.20
CA LYS A 367 20.61 -7.28 -34.37
C LYS A 367 21.14 -8.49 -35.12
N LYS A 368 20.56 -9.67 -34.86
CA LYS A 368 20.87 -10.91 -35.60
C LYS A 368 20.49 -10.78 -37.08
N GLN A 369 19.34 -10.18 -37.38
CA GLN A 369 18.93 -9.94 -38.77
C GLN A 369 19.84 -8.93 -39.47
N GLU A 370 20.24 -7.85 -38.78
CA GLU A 370 21.22 -6.88 -39.28
C GLU A 370 22.55 -7.57 -39.61
N PHE A 371 23.06 -8.40 -38.70
CA PHE A 371 24.29 -9.15 -38.91
C PHE A 371 24.19 -10.10 -40.11
N LEU A 372 23.10 -10.86 -40.24
CA LEU A 372 22.88 -11.75 -41.38
C LEU A 372 22.78 -10.99 -42.70
N ARG A 373 22.14 -9.82 -42.71
CA ARG A 373 22.05 -8.95 -43.88
C ARG A 373 23.44 -8.43 -44.27
N PHE A 374 24.20 -7.95 -43.30
CA PHE A 374 25.57 -7.47 -43.50
C PHE A 374 26.48 -8.56 -44.08
N LEU A 375 26.41 -9.79 -43.57
CA LEU A 375 27.16 -10.93 -44.12
C LEU A 375 26.78 -11.23 -45.57
N LYS A 376 25.49 -11.18 -45.91
CA LYS A 376 25.01 -11.41 -47.28
C LYS A 376 25.50 -10.33 -48.24
N GLU A 377 25.40 -9.06 -47.86
CA GLU A 377 25.85 -7.92 -48.67
C GLU A 377 27.37 -7.94 -48.86
N SER A 378 28.13 -8.21 -47.78
CA SER A 378 29.58 -8.32 -47.84
C SER A 378 30.04 -9.47 -48.75
N SER A 379 29.36 -10.63 -48.71
CA SER A 379 29.67 -11.77 -49.57
C SER A 379 29.41 -11.47 -51.05
N GLN A 380 28.31 -10.76 -51.36
CA GLN A 380 28.00 -10.32 -52.73
C GLN A 380 29.04 -9.31 -53.26
N TYR A 381 29.47 -8.38 -52.40
CA TYR A 381 30.47 -7.37 -52.76
C TYR A 381 31.85 -7.99 -53.05
N VAL A 382 32.28 -8.96 -52.22
CA VAL A 382 33.53 -9.70 -52.45
C VAL A 382 33.45 -10.52 -53.74
N ALA A 383 32.34 -11.22 -53.99
CA ALA A 383 32.15 -12.00 -55.22
C ALA A 383 32.11 -11.14 -56.50
N GLN A 384 31.52 -9.95 -56.45
CA GLN A 384 31.51 -9.00 -57.58
C GLN A 384 32.90 -8.45 -57.89
N ASN A 385 33.69 -8.12 -56.86
CA ASN A 385 35.07 -7.68 -57.03
C ASN A 385 35.97 -8.79 -57.60
N GLU A 386 35.77 -10.06 -57.20
CA GLU A 386 36.51 -11.20 -57.76
C GLU A 386 36.12 -11.50 -59.23
N ALA A 387 34.83 -11.38 -59.58
CA ALA A 387 34.36 -11.56 -60.95
C ALA A 387 34.87 -10.47 -61.91
N GLN A 388 34.92 -9.20 -61.45
CA GLN A 388 35.55 -8.10 -62.22
C GLN A 388 37.06 -8.31 -62.41
N MET A 389 37.76 -8.95 -61.46
CA MET A 389 39.17 -9.32 -61.65
C MET A 389 39.38 -10.39 -62.73
N MET A 390 38.47 -11.36 -62.86
CA MET A 390 38.54 -12.36 -63.93
C MET A 390 38.26 -11.76 -65.31
N GLN A 391 37.40 -10.75 -65.40
CA GLN A 391 37.15 -10.00 -66.65
C GLN A 391 38.30 -9.04 -67.02
N ASN A 392 38.98 -8.42 -66.05
CA ASN A 392 40.11 -7.52 -66.34
C ASN A 392 41.43 -8.26 -66.61
N ARG A 393 41.57 -9.53 -66.23
CA ARG A 393 42.71 -10.39 -66.63
C ARG A 393 42.57 -10.98 -68.04
N SER A 394 41.37 -10.95 -68.64
CA SER A 394 41.09 -11.57 -69.95
C SER A 394 41.20 -10.63 -71.15
N PHE A 395 41.57 -9.35 -70.96
CA PHE A 395 41.92 -8.44 -72.05
C PHE A 395 43.33 -7.87 -71.86
N PRO A 396 44.34 -8.37 -72.60
CA PRO A 396 45.65 -7.74 -72.63
C PRO A 396 45.59 -6.48 -73.50
N ARG A 397 46.20 -5.40 -73.03
CA ARG A 397 46.70 -4.29 -73.87
C ARG A 397 48.18 -4.13 -73.62
#